data_AF-A0AAV6CX29-F1
#
_entry.id   AF-A0AAV6CX29-F1
#
_cell.length_a   1.000
_cell.length_b   1.000
_cell.length_c   1.000
_cell.angle_alpha   90.00
_cell.angle_beta   90.00
_cell.angle_gamma   90.00
#
_symmetry.space_group_name_H-M   'P 1'
#
loop_
_entity.id
_entity.type
_entity.pdbx_description
1 polymer ?
#
loop_
_entity_poly.entity_id
_entity_poly.type
_entity_poly.pdbx_seq_one_letter_code
_entity_poly.pdbx_strand_id
1 'polypeptide(L)' 'AKVSATKKLIPNVDFYSAPLFYSIGIPVDLFTPVIAASRIAGWTANLLEQYEDNRLIRPRADYKGPKRKAFVPLEKR' A
#
# COMPACT_ATOMS: atom_id res chain seq x y z
N ALA A 1 -12.74 -22.67 3.46
CA ALA A 1 -11.73 -22.06 2.58
C ALA A 1 -10.54 -23.02 2.39
N LYS A 2 -10.38 -23.61 1.19
CA LYS A 2 -9.34 -24.63 0.89
C LYS A 2 -7.90 -24.07 0.79
N VAL A 3 -7.70 -22.76 0.90
CA VAL A 3 -6.40 -22.07 0.73
C VAL A 3 -5.37 -22.46 1.81
N SER A 4 -5.81 -22.76 3.03
CA SER A 4 -4.93 -23.11 4.15
C SER A 4 -4.24 -24.47 3.97
N ALA A 5 -4.87 -25.43 3.30
CA ALA A 5 -4.36 -26.81 3.20
C ALA A 5 -3.09 -26.93 2.35
N THR A 6 -2.91 -26.08 1.34
CA THR A 6 -1.77 -26.17 0.39
C THR A 6 -0.64 -25.21 0.73
N LYS A 7 -0.95 -24.01 1.22
CA LYS A 7 0.04 -22.94 1.46
C LYS A 7 0.14 -22.49 2.92
N LYS A 8 -0.66 -23.06 3.84
CA LYS A 8 -0.75 -22.64 5.25
C LYS A 8 -1.01 -21.14 5.44
N LEU A 9 -1.75 -20.53 4.51
CA LEU A 9 -2.13 -19.13 4.57
C LEU A 9 -3.54 -18.99 5.17
N ILE A 10 -3.67 -18.09 6.13
CA ILE A 10 -4.94 -17.72 6.74
C ILE A 10 -5.54 -16.57 5.92
N PRO A 11 -6.85 -16.60 5.60
CA PRO A 11 -7.50 -15.48 4.93
C PRO A 11 -7.35 -14.17 5.71
N ASN A 12 -6.95 -13.10 5.03
CA ASN A 12 -6.99 -11.75 5.58
C ASN A 12 -8.42 -11.17 5.47
N VAL A 13 -8.61 -9.93 5.94
CA VAL A 13 -9.93 -9.25 5.91
C VAL A 13 -10.51 -9.11 4.51
N ASP A 14 -9.65 -8.93 3.50
CA ASP A 14 -10.07 -8.75 2.10
C ASP A 14 -10.79 -9.98 1.55
N PHE A 15 -10.36 -11.17 1.98
CA PHE A 15 -10.91 -12.44 1.52
C PHE A 15 -12.40 -12.61 1.83
N TYR A 16 -12.84 -12.17 3.02
CA TYR A 16 -14.25 -12.26 3.42
C TYR A 16 -15.04 -10.98 3.15
N SER A 17 -14.38 -9.82 3.07
CA SER A 17 -15.07 -8.56 2.73
C SER A 17 -15.49 -8.50 1.27
N ALA A 18 -14.73 -9.09 0.34
CA ALA A 18 -15.12 -9.14 -1.08
C ALA A 18 -16.48 -9.83 -1.34
N PRO A 19 -16.73 -11.08 -0.88
CA PRO A 19 -18.05 -11.69 -1.05
C PRO A 19 -19.13 -10.95 -0.24
N LEU A 20 -18.81 -10.37 0.91
CA LEU A 20 -19.75 -9.56 1.68
C LEU A 20 -20.24 -8.34 0.88
N PHE A 21 -19.32 -7.52 0.35
CA PHE A 21 -19.66 -6.33 -0.45
C PHE A 21 -20.46 -6.69 -1.70
N TYR A 22 -20.07 -7.78 -2.37
CA TYR A 22 -20.83 -8.31 -3.50
C TYR A 22 -22.25 -8.72 -3.08
N SER A 23 -22.39 -9.43 -1.96
CA SER A 23 -23.69 -9.90 -1.45
C SER A 23 -24.63 -8.77 -1.04
N ILE A 24 -24.11 -7.60 -0.66
CA ILE A 24 -24.93 -6.42 -0.33
C ILE A 24 -25.10 -5.45 -1.52
N GLY A 25 -24.69 -5.87 -2.73
CA GLY A 25 -24.96 -5.13 -3.97
C GLY A 25 -24.04 -3.94 -4.23
N ILE A 26 -22.88 -3.86 -3.56
CA ILE A 26 -21.89 -2.84 -3.89
C ILE A 26 -21.22 -3.24 -5.22
N PRO A 27 -21.16 -2.34 -6.23
CA PRO A 27 -20.38 -2.56 -7.43
C PRO A 27 -18.92 -2.87 -7.10
N VAL A 28 -18.32 -3.86 -7.78
CA VAL A 28 -16.93 -4.30 -7.51
C VAL A 28 -15.93 -3.14 -7.60
N ASP A 29 -16.13 -2.22 -8.54
CA ASP A 29 -15.30 -1.02 -8.71
C ASP A 29 -15.34 -0.07 -7.50
N LEU A 30 -16.33 -0.20 -6.62
CA LEU A 30 -16.50 0.60 -5.41
C LEU A 30 -15.93 -0.05 -4.13
N PHE A 31 -15.37 -1.26 -4.20
CA PHE A 31 -14.82 -1.92 -3.01
C PHE A 31 -13.67 -1.09 -2.38
N THR A 32 -12.75 -0.57 -3.19
CA THR A 32 -11.63 0.25 -2.69
C THR A 32 -12.11 1.59 -2.10
N PRO A 33 -13.01 2.35 -2.75
CA PRO A 33 -13.62 3.53 -2.13
C PRO A 33 -14.30 3.28 -0.78
N VAL A 34 -15.01 2.16 -0.62
CA VAL A 34 -15.68 1.80 0.65
C VAL A 34 -14.67 1.58 1.77
N ILE A 35 -13.59 0.85 1.49
CA ILE A 35 -12.50 0.67 2.45
C ILE A 35 -11.84 2.00 2.78
N ALA A 36 -11.55 2.84 1.79
CA ALA A 36 -10.95 4.15 2.00
C ALA A 36 -11.82 5.03 2.91
N ALA A 37 -13.14 5.08 2.67
CA ALA A 37 -14.09 5.84 3.48
C ALA A 37 -14.04 5.43 4.97
N SER A 38 -13.98 4.12 5.25
CA SER A 38 -13.80 3.60 6.61
C SER A 38 -12.42 3.95 7.21
N ARG A 39 -11.35 3.89 6.41
CA ARG A 39 -9.97 4.10 6.87
C ARG A 39 -9.62 5.56 7.14
N ILE A 40 -10.37 6.53 6.60
CA ILE A 40 -10.14 7.97 6.82
C ILE A 40 -10.01 8.27 8.32
N ALA A 41 -10.90 7.75 9.17
CA ALA A 41 -10.84 7.99 10.62
C ALA A 41 -9.50 7.57 11.25
N GLY A 42 -8.96 6.42 10.84
CA GLY A 42 -7.67 5.94 11.31
C GLY A 42 -6.51 6.75 10.76
N TRP A 43 -6.56 7.13 9.48
CA TRP A 43 -5.53 7.98 8.88
C TRP A 43 -5.45 9.35 9.54
N THR A 44 -6.61 9.97 9.82
CA THR A 44 -6.65 11.25 10.51
C THR A 44 -6.17 11.14 11.95
N ALA A 45 -6.49 10.05 12.66
CA ALA A 45 -5.97 9.82 14.00
C ALA A 45 -4.44 9.74 14.00
N ASN A 46 -3.85 8.93 13.11
CA ASN A 46 -2.39 8.82 12.99
C ASN A 46 -1.74 10.15 12.56
N LEU A 47 -2.43 10.94 11.73
CA LEU A 47 -1.97 12.28 11.34
C LEU A 47 -1.90 13.23 12.56
N LEU A 48 -2.94 13.22 13.41
CA LEU A 48 -2.98 14.04 14.61
C LEU A 48 -1.91 13.61 15.62
N GLU A 49 -1.73 12.30 15.84
CA GLU A 49 -0.65 11.77 16.68
C GLU A 49 0.74 12.22 16.18
N GLN A 50 0.96 12.20 14.86
CA GLN A 50 2.20 12.70 14.27
C GLN A 50 2.34 14.23 14.41
N TYR A 51 1.26 15.00 14.47
CA TYR A 51 1.33 16.45 14.70
C TYR A 51 1.62 16.82 16.15
N GLU A 52 1.19 15.99 17.10
CA GLU A 52 1.47 16.18 18.53
C GLU A 52 2.95 15.88 18.88
N ASP A 53 3.53 14.81 18.34
CA ASP A 53 4.96 14.46 18.53
C ASP A 53 5.70 14.34 17.19
N ASN A 54 5.87 15.48 16.52
CA ASN A 54 6.29 15.49 15.13
C ASN A 54 7.79 15.24 14.93
N ARG A 55 8.11 14.04 14.42
CA ARG A 55 9.43 13.69 13.90
C ARG A 55 9.43 13.51 12.39
N LEU A 56 10.27 14.28 11.69
CA LEU A 56 10.46 14.16 10.24
C LEU A 56 10.94 12.74 9.86
N ILE A 57 10.13 12.03 9.08
CA ILE A 57 10.50 10.75 8.48
C ILE A 57 11.45 11.02 7.29
N ARG A 58 12.73 10.66 7.45
CA ARG A 58 13.78 10.87 6.43
C ARG A 58 14.49 9.56 6.08
N PRO A 59 13.92 8.71 5.21
CA PRO A 59 14.56 7.48 4.78
C PRO A 59 15.81 7.79 3.94
N ARG A 60 16.83 6.93 4.02
CA ARG A 60 18.02 7.00 3.17
C ARG A 60 18.01 5.81 2.20
N ALA A 61 18.39 6.08 0.96
CA ALA A 61 18.58 5.03 -0.04
C ALA A 61 20.01 4.50 0.03
N ASP A 62 20.16 3.20 -0.20
CA ASP A 62 21.46 2.57 -0.45
C ASP A 62 21.73 2.57 -1.96
N TYR A 63 22.76 3.30 -2.40
CA TYR A 63 23.06 3.43 -3.81
C TYR A 63 23.76 2.18 -4.34
N LYS A 64 23.05 1.41 -5.16
CA LYS A 64 23.58 0.23 -5.88
C LYS A 64 23.87 0.49 -7.36
N GLY A 65 23.83 1.74 -7.79
CA GLY A 65 24.13 2.13 -9.17
C GLY A 65 25.64 2.17 -9.48
N PRO A 66 26.00 2.37 -10.76
CA PRO A 66 27.39 2.51 -11.16
C PRO A 66 28.04 3.76 -10.54
N LYS A 67 29.35 3.74 -10.32
CA LYS A 67 30.09 4.96 -9.96
C LYS A 67 29.93 6.03 -11.04
N ARG A 68 30.29 7.28 -10.71
CA ARG A 68 30.25 8.43 -11.63
C ARG A 68 30.81 8.05 -13.01
N LYS A 69 29.98 8.17 -14.04
CA LYS A 69 30.38 7.99 -15.43
C LYS A 69 30.69 9.35 -16.05
N ALA A 70 31.68 9.40 -16.93
CA ALA A 70 31.89 10.55 -17.80
C ALA A 70 30.71 10.66 -18.78
N PHE A 71 30.30 11.88 -19.08
CA PHE A 71 29.27 12.13 -20.09
C PHE A 71 29.81 11.78 -21.49
N VAL A 72 29.00 11.08 -22.28
CA VAL A 72 29.32 10.74 -23.67
C VAL A 72 28.42 11.57 -24.61
N PRO A 73 28.99 12.47 -25.43
CA PRO A 73 28.26 13.22 -26.45
C PRO A 73 27.46 12.31 -27.37
N LEU A 74 26.34 12.79 -27.88
CA LEU A 74 25.38 11.97 -28.63
C LEU A 74 26.04 11.25 -29.83
N GLU A 75 26.97 11.92 -30.49
CA GLU A 75 27.69 11.45 -31.66
C GLU A 75 28.66 10.29 -31.35
N LYS A 76 28.92 10.02 -30.06
CA LYS A 76 29.89 9.01 -29.57
C LYS A 76 29.26 7.94 -28.68
N ARG A 77 27.93 7.85 -28.64
CA ARG A 77 27.19 6.86 -27.83
C ARG A 77 27.14 5.49 -28.50
#